data_AF-A0A367FPX1-F1
#
_entry.id   AF-A0A367FPX1-F1
#
_cell.length_a   1.000
_cell.length_b   1.000
_cell.length_c   1.000
_cell.angle_alpha   90.00
_cell.angle_beta   90.00
_cell.angle_gamma   90.00
#
_symmetry.space_group_name_H-M   'P 1'
#
loop_
_entity.id
_entity.type
_entity.pdbx_description
1 polymer ?
#
loop_
_entity_poly.entity_id
_entity_poly.type
_entity_poly.pdbx_seq_one_letter_code
_entity_poly.pdbx_strand_id
1 'polypeptide(L)'
;MQLGLVALTVIGILGAAFELATERHWKSTEQLIPWGALALLGIAALLMLFRHSPKLVTTVRLIAVAVLLASAFGIYEHIAANYDAGLLDQRYAATWETLPVLSRWWYALTKTVGPAPPLAPGMLGQSALLLLLATFARRTRAR
;
A
#
# COMPACT_ATOMS: atom_id res chain seq x y z
N MET A 1 1.17 -22.97 0.52
CA MET A 1 1.68 -21.65 0.08
C MET A 1 0.59 -20.69 -0.36
N GLN A 2 -0.24 -21.02 -1.37
CA GLN A 2 -1.27 -20.09 -1.89
C GLN A 2 -2.27 -19.58 -0.83
N LEU A 3 -2.82 -20.46 0.01
CA LEU A 3 -3.73 -20.05 1.09
C LEU A 3 -3.06 -19.12 2.10
N GLY A 4 -1.77 -19.35 2.40
CA GLY A 4 -0.99 -18.47 3.27
C GLY A 4 -0.82 -17.07 2.68
N LEU A 5 -0.54 -16.97 1.38
CA LEU A 5 -0.43 -15.67 0.69
C LEU A 5 -1.78 -14.90 0.68
N VAL A 6 -2.88 -15.60 0.44
CA VAL A 6 -4.23 -15.00 0.51
C VAL A 6 -4.57 -14.58 1.95
N ALA A 7 -4.24 -15.40 2.96
CA ALA A 7 -4.46 -15.04 4.37
C ALA A 7 -3.66 -13.80 4.77
N LEU A 8 -2.38 -13.71 4.39
CA LEU A 8 -1.56 -12.53 4.61
C LEU A 8 -2.09 -11.29 3.87
N THR A 9 -2.63 -11.47 2.65
CA THR A 9 -3.31 -10.41 1.92
C THR A 9 -4.51 -9.89 2.70
N VAL A 10 -5.35 -10.77 3.24
CA VAL A 10 -6.53 -10.38 4.05
C VAL A 10 -6.10 -9.65 5.33
N ILE A 11 -5.06 -10.13 6.01
CA ILE A 11 -4.52 -9.43 7.19
C ILE A 11 -4.04 -8.02 6.82
N GLY A 12 -3.32 -7.87 5.71
CA GLY A 12 -2.86 -6.56 5.25
C GLY A 12 -3.99 -5.62 4.83
N ILE A 13 -5.07 -6.14 4.23
CA ILE A 13 -6.31 -5.38 3.97
C ILE A 13 -6.92 -4.89 5.29
N LEU A 14 -7.06 -5.76 6.30
CA LEU A 14 -7.62 -5.37 7.59
C LEU A 14 -6.75 -4.33 8.31
N GLY A 15 -5.43 -4.49 8.24
CA GLY A 15 -4.47 -3.51 8.78
C GLY A 15 -4.59 -2.15 8.11
N ALA A 16 -4.61 -2.10 6.77
CA ALA A 16 -4.79 -0.86 6.02
C ALA A 16 -6.15 -0.19 6.31
N ALA A 17 -7.21 -0.99 6.41
CA ALA A 17 -8.54 -0.49 6.77
C ALA A 17 -8.55 0.15 8.18
N PHE A 18 -7.89 -0.51 9.14
CA PHE A 18 -7.75 0.01 10.51
C PHE A 18 -6.99 1.33 10.53
N GLU A 19 -5.85 1.44 9.84
CA GLU A 19 -5.07 2.68 9.78
C GLU A 19 -5.87 3.82 9.15
N LEU A 20 -6.46 3.60 7.97
CA LEU A 20 -7.31 4.59 7.30
C LEU A 20 -8.46 5.05 8.21
N ALA A 21 -9.02 4.13 8.99
CA ALA A 21 -10.07 4.45 9.94
C ALA A 21 -9.58 5.29 11.12
N THR A 22 -8.43 4.94 11.70
CA THR A 22 -7.83 5.68 12.80
C THR A 22 -7.43 7.11 12.40
N GLU A 23 -6.96 7.29 11.17
CA GLU A 23 -6.62 8.60 10.59
C GLU A 23 -7.86 9.41 10.13
N ARG A 24 -9.06 8.83 10.24
CA ARG A 24 -10.31 9.42 9.73
C ARG A 24 -10.17 9.87 8.27
N HIS A 25 -9.57 9.00 7.47
CA HIS A 25 -9.11 9.30 6.12
C HIS A 25 -10.27 9.28 5.11
N TRP A 26 -11.26 10.15 5.28
CA TRP A 26 -12.46 10.27 4.43
C TRP A 26 -12.97 11.72 4.34
N LYS A 27 -12.12 12.70 4.62
CA LYS A 27 -12.50 14.12 4.68
C LYS A 27 -12.46 14.82 3.32
N SER A 28 -11.81 14.23 2.32
CA SER A 28 -11.76 14.73 0.94
C SER A 28 -11.89 13.59 -0.06
N THR A 29 -12.16 13.93 -1.32
CA THR A 29 -12.29 12.95 -2.40
C THR A 29 -10.99 12.19 -2.65
N GLU A 30 -9.84 12.85 -2.52
CA GLU A 30 -8.52 12.24 -2.65
C GLU A 30 -8.31 11.18 -1.56
N GLN A 31 -8.79 11.43 -0.34
CA GLN A 31 -8.72 10.46 0.76
C GLN A 31 -9.60 9.22 0.52
N LEU A 32 -10.55 9.25 -0.42
CA LEU A 32 -11.36 8.08 -0.77
C LEU A 32 -10.65 7.13 -1.75
N ILE A 33 -9.59 7.57 -2.44
CA ILE A 33 -8.79 6.75 -3.35
C ILE A 33 -8.27 5.47 -2.67
N PRO A 34 -7.61 5.52 -1.49
CA PRO A 34 -7.14 4.31 -0.82
C PRO A 34 -8.27 3.39 -0.37
N TRP A 35 -9.46 3.90 -0.04
CA TRP A 35 -10.64 3.06 0.24
C TRP A 35 -11.13 2.32 -1.00
N GLY A 36 -11.13 2.98 -2.16
CA GLY A 36 -11.43 2.33 -3.44
C GLY A 36 -10.42 1.23 -3.77
N ALA A 37 -9.12 1.51 -3.60
CA ALA A 37 -8.06 0.51 -3.79
C ALA A 37 -8.19 -0.69 -2.84
N LEU A 38 -8.50 -0.43 -1.57
CA LEU A 38 -8.77 -1.43 -0.55
C LEU A 38 -9.96 -2.33 -0.94
N ALA A 39 -11.07 -1.72 -1.37
CA ALA A 39 -12.26 -2.45 -1.81
C ALA A 39 -11.99 -3.33 -3.04
N LEU A 40 -11.28 -2.79 -4.03
CA LEU A 40 -10.84 -3.55 -5.21
C LEU A 40 -9.97 -4.75 -4.81
N LEU A 41 -9.05 -4.55 -3.87
CA LEU A 41 -8.18 -5.62 -3.40
C LEU A 41 -8.96 -6.68 -2.61
N GLY A 42 -9.96 -6.29 -1.81
CA GLY A 42 -10.90 -7.18 -1.16
C GLY A 42 -11.70 -8.03 -2.17
N ILE A 43 -12.23 -7.40 -3.23
CA ILE A 43 -12.90 -8.12 -4.32
C ILE A 43 -11.95 -9.12 -4.98
N ALA A 44 -10.73 -8.69 -5.31
CA ALA A 44 -9.73 -9.58 -5.92
C ALA A 44 -9.36 -10.76 -5.01
N ALA A 45 -9.27 -10.55 -3.69
CA ALA A 45 -9.05 -11.62 -2.73
C ALA A 45 -10.23 -12.62 -2.69
N LEU A 46 -11.48 -12.15 -2.78
CA LEU A 46 -12.66 -13.02 -2.88
C LEU A 46 -12.70 -13.79 -4.20
N LEU A 47 -12.32 -13.16 -5.31
CA LEU A 47 -12.26 -13.83 -6.63
C LEU A 47 -11.29 -15.01 -6.65
N MET A 48 -10.29 -15.04 -5.76
CA MET A 48 -9.38 -16.20 -5.61
C MET A 48 -10.08 -17.48 -5.15
N LEU A 49 -11.29 -17.40 -4.59
CA LEU A 49 -12.13 -18.57 -4.31
C LEU A 49 -12.54 -19.30 -5.60
N PHE A 50 -12.65 -18.58 -6.71
CA PHE A 50 -13.04 -19.08 -8.02
C PHE A 50 -11.86 -19.20 -9.01
N ARG A 51 -10.64 -19.36 -8.48
CA ARG A 51 -9.36 -19.46 -9.23
C ARG A 51 -9.30 -20.53 -10.32
N HIS A 52 -10.28 -21.42 -10.41
CA HIS A 52 -10.38 -22.41 -11.49
C HIS A 52 -10.67 -21.77 -12.85
N SER A 53 -11.21 -20.55 -12.87
CA SER A 53 -11.45 -19.78 -14.09
C SER A 53 -10.22 -18.96 -14.49
N PRO A 54 -9.61 -19.19 -15.67
CA PRO A 54 -8.48 -18.40 -16.15
C PRO A 54 -8.81 -16.91 -16.32
N LYS A 55 -10.06 -16.60 -16.69
CA LYS A 55 -10.54 -15.22 -16.83
C LYS A 55 -10.50 -14.50 -15.48
N LEU A 56 -11.00 -15.13 -14.41
CA LEU A 56 -11.01 -14.53 -13.07
C LEU A 56 -9.59 -14.34 -12.52
N VAL A 57 -8.68 -15.29 -12.77
CA VAL A 57 -7.27 -15.13 -12.39
C VAL A 57 -6.64 -13.93 -13.10
N THR A 58 -6.95 -13.73 -14.38
CA THR A 58 -6.47 -12.56 -15.13
C THR A 58 -7.03 -11.26 -14.54
N THR A 59 -8.32 -11.22 -14.20
CA THR A 59 -8.94 -10.07 -13.52
C THR A 59 -8.26 -9.78 -12.18
N VAL A 60 -7.99 -10.79 -11.35
CA VAL A 60 -7.27 -10.61 -10.08
C VAL A 60 -5.88 -10.00 -10.31
N ARG A 61 -5.14 -10.46 -11.32
CA ARG A 61 -3.82 -9.90 -11.65
C ARG A 61 -3.91 -8.44 -12.08
N LEU A 62 -4.86 -8.09 -12.94
CA LEU A 62 -5.06 -6.72 -13.40
C LEU A 62 -5.40 -5.78 -12.23
N ILE A 63 -6.31 -6.21 -11.34
CA ILE A 63 -6.64 -5.45 -10.14
C ILE A 63 -5.41 -5.31 -9.23
N ALA A 64 -4.70 -6.40 -8.97
CA ALA A 64 -3.51 -6.39 -8.12
C ALA A 64 -2.42 -5.45 -8.67
N VAL A 65 -2.17 -5.47 -9.99
CA VAL A 65 -1.21 -4.56 -10.62
C VAL A 65 -1.68 -3.11 -10.51
N ALA A 66 -2.96 -2.83 -10.75
CA ALA A 66 -3.52 -1.48 -10.62
C ALA A 66 -3.38 -0.94 -9.18
N VAL A 67 -3.75 -1.76 -8.18
CA VAL A 67 -3.60 -1.40 -6.76
C VAL A 67 -2.14 -1.23 -6.38
N LEU A 68 -1.23 -2.07 -6.89
CA LEU A 68 0.21 -1.97 -6.63
C LEU A 68 0.77 -0.64 -7.16
N LEU A 69 0.38 -0.23 -8.38
CA LEU A 69 0.80 1.04 -8.97
C LEU A 69 0.22 2.23 -8.20
N ALA A 70 -1.08 2.19 -7.84
CA ALA A 70 -1.71 3.21 -7.03
C ALA A 70 -1.04 3.35 -5.64
N SER A 71 -0.65 2.21 -5.04
CA SER A 71 0.05 2.17 -3.76
C SER A 71 1.45 2.76 -3.85
N ALA A 72 2.20 2.45 -4.92
CA ALA A 72 3.51 3.04 -5.17
C ALA A 72 3.44 4.57 -5.31
N PHE A 73 2.42 5.05 -6.04
CA PHE A 73 2.15 6.49 -6.14
C PHE A 73 1.78 7.09 -4.78
N GLY A 74 0.90 6.46 -4.01
CA GLY A 74 0.53 6.94 -2.66
C GLY A 74 1.71 6.98 -1.68
N ILE A 75 2.62 5.99 -1.73
CA ILE A 75 3.86 6.02 -0.96
C ILE A 75 4.68 7.25 -1.34
N TYR A 76 4.88 7.47 -2.64
CA TYR A 76 5.62 8.63 -3.13
C TYR A 76 5.02 9.95 -2.64
N GLU A 77 3.70 10.15 -2.80
CA GLU A 77 3.01 11.37 -2.36
C GLU A 77 3.18 11.64 -0.86
N HIS A 78 3.08 10.59 -0.03
CA HIS A 78 3.28 10.74 1.42
C HIS A 78 4.74 11.10 1.77
N ILE A 79 5.71 10.51 1.08
CA ILE A 79 7.13 10.84 1.29
C ILE A 79 7.40 12.27 0.79
N ALA A 80 6.87 12.65 -0.37
CA ALA A 80 7.05 14.00 -0.93
C ALA A 80 6.45 15.07 0.00
N ALA A 81 5.23 14.85 0.50
CA ALA A 81 4.62 15.73 1.49
C ALA A 81 5.45 15.85 2.79
N ASN A 82 6.06 14.74 3.24
CA ASN A 82 6.96 14.77 4.40
C ASN A 82 8.28 15.51 4.10
N TYR A 83 8.81 15.36 2.89
CA TYR A 83 10.02 16.05 2.44
C TYR A 83 9.80 17.57 2.46
N ASP A 84 8.67 18.03 1.91
CA ASP A 84 8.32 19.46 1.88
C ASP A 84 8.12 20.02 3.29
N ALA A 85 7.62 19.19 4.23
CA ALA A 85 7.49 19.56 5.63
C ALA A 85 8.84 19.68 6.38
N GLY A 86 9.96 19.22 5.81
CA GLY A 86 11.27 19.25 6.48
C GLY A 86 11.76 20.64 6.85
N LEU A 87 11.40 21.66 6.06
CA LEU A 87 11.68 23.08 6.36
C LEU A 87 10.93 23.60 7.59
N LEU A 88 9.83 22.95 7.95
CA LEU A 88 8.96 23.35 9.07
C LEU A 88 9.28 22.56 10.35
N ASP A 89 10.16 21.54 10.27
CA ASP A 89 10.57 20.77 11.44
C ASP A 89 11.55 21.58 12.31
N GLN A 90 11.23 21.77 13.58
CA GLN A 90 12.05 22.59 14.50
C GLN A 90 13.52 22.15 14.58
N ARG A 91 13.81 20.86 14.39
CA ARG A 91 15.18 20.32 14.45
C ARG A 91 15.98 20.62 13.19
N TYR A 92 15.30 20.77 12.06
CA TYR A 92 15.93 20.86 10.74
C TYR A 92 15.63 22.16 10.00
N ALA A 93 14.79 23.06 10.52
CA ALA A 93 14.37 24.29 9.84
C ALA A 93 15.53 25.14 9.32
N ALA A 94 16.63 25.24 10.08
CA ALA A 94 17.81 26.01 9.69
C ALA A 94 18.79 25.25 8.79
N THR A 95 18.71 23.91 8.73
CA THR A 95 19.72 23.05 8.10
C THR A 95 19.17 22.19 6.98
N TRP A 96 17.86 22.14 6.77
CA TRP A 96 17.20 21.22 5.83
C TRP A 96 17.81 21.27 4.43
N GLU A 97 17.95 22.47 3.86
CA GLU A 97 18.54 22.63 2.51
C GLU A 97 20.02 22.27 2.44
N THR A 98 20.73 22.33 3.57
CA THR A 98 22.15 21.97 3.66
C THR A 98 22.37 20.47 3.84
N LEU A 99 21.33 19.71 4.21
CA LEU A 99 21.42 18.26 4.33
C LEU A 99 21.59 17.60 2.96
N PRO A 100 22.35 16.50 2.88
CA PRO A 100 22.41 15.67 1.69
C PRO A 100 21.01 15.29 1.22
N VAL A 101 20.77 15.32 -0.09
CA VAL A 101 19.46 15.01 -0.68
C VAL A 101 18.95 13.64 -0.22
N LEU A 102 19.83 12.63 -0.18
CA LEU A 102 19.47 11.30 0.29
C LEU A 102 19.01 11.30 1.77
N SER A 103 19.62 12.11 2.63
CA SER A 103 19.22 12.23 4.04
C SER A 103 17.84 12.86 4.16
N ARG A 104 17.53 13.88 3.36
CA ARG A 104 16.20 14.49 3.35
C ARG A 104 15.10 13.51 2.94
N TRP A 105 15.33 12.76 1.86
CA TRP A 105 14.40 11.70 1.43
C TRP A 105 14.28 10.57 2.45
N TRP A 106 15.39 10.19 3.09
CA TRP A 106 15.37 9.19 4.16
C TRP A 106 14.54 9.65 5.35
N TYR A 107 14.75 10.88 5.83
CA TYR A 107 13.98 11.45 6.94
C TYR A 107 12.50 11.60 6.63
N ALA A 108 12.15 11.93 5.39
CA ALA A 108 10.77 11.97 4.94
C ALA A 108 10.11 10.57 4.90
N LEU A 109 10.86 9.56 4.43
CA LEU A 109 10.42 8.17 4.38
C LEU A 109 10.22 7.58 5.78
N THR A 110 11.16 7.82 6.69
CA THR A 110 11.09 7.29 8.07
C THR A 110 10.20 8.13 8.99
N LYS A 111 9.50 9.15 8.45
CA LYS A 111 8.73 10.13 9.21
C LYS A 111 9.53 10.80 10.32
N THR A 112 10.85 10.92 10.14
CA THR A 112 11.66 11.79 11.00
C THR A 112 11.23 13.24 10.83
N VAL A 113 10.76 13.62 9.63
CA VAL A 113 10.04 14.87 9.36
C VAL A 113 8.68 14.56 8.75
N GLY A 114 7.73 15.47 8.93
CA GLY A 114 6.39 15.40 8.33
C GLY A 114 5.44 14.38 9.01
N PRO A 115 4.13 14.66 9.02
CA PRO A 115 3.16 13.79 9.69
C PRO A 115 2.59 12.67 8.80
N ALA A 116 2.75 12.72 7.47
CA ALA A 116 2.04 11.86 6.53
C ALA A 116 2.53 10.40 6.63
N PRO A 117 1.70 9.44 7.07
CA PRO A 117 2.12 8.06 7.27
C PRO A 117 2.13 7.28 5.94
N PRO A 118 3.27 6.75 5.45
CA PRO A 118 3.28 5.93 4.23
C PRO A 118 2.89 4.46 4.50
N LEU A 119 2.45 4.13 5.72
CA LEU A 119 2.20 2.75 6.13
C LEU A 119 0.96 2.17 5.43
N ALA A 120 -0.15 2.90 5.37
CA ALA A 120 -1.38 2.45 4.70
C ALA A 120 -1.15 2.11 3.21
N PRO A 121 -0.56 3.02 2.39
CA PRO A 121 -0.25 2.67 1.01
C PRO A 121 0.82 1.57 0.92
N GLY A 122 1.77 1.49 1.88
CA GLY A 122 2.70 0.36 2.00
C GLY A 122 2.00 -0.99 2.18
N MET A 123 1.04 -1.08 3.10
CA MET A 123 0.25 -2.29 3.37
C MET A 123 -0.62 -2.69 2.17
N LEU A 124 -1.21 -1.72 1.46
CA LEU A 124 -1.95 -1.97 0.22
C LEU A 124 -1.03 -2.53 -0.88
N GLY A 125 0.15 -1.94 -1.08
CA GLY A 125 1.14 -2.41 -2.05
C GLY A 125 1.64 -3.82 -1.74
N GLN A 126 1.98 -4.09 -0.48
CA GLN A 126 2.38 -5.44 -0.04
C GLN A 126 1.25 -6.45 -0.25
N SER A 127 0.03 -6.12 0.13
CA SER A 127 -1.15 -6.99 -0.05
C SER A 127 -1.41 -7.28 -1.53
N ALA A 128 -1.31 -6.27 -2.40
CA ALA A 128 -1.44 -6.43 -3.85
C ALA A 128 -0.37 -7.35 -4.43
N LEU A 129 0.88 -7.20 -4.01
CA LEU A 129 1.98 -8.07 -4.42
C LEU A 129 1.76 -9.53 -3.94
N LEU A 130 1.37 -9.72 -2.69
CA LEU A 130 1.07 -11.05 -2.14
C LEU A 130 -0.05 -11.75 -2.92
N LEU A 131 -1.11 -11.02 -3.26
CA LEU A 131 -2.22 -11.54 -4.04
C LEU A 131 -1.79 -11.89 -5.48
N LEU A 132 -0.96 -11.04 -6.10
CA LEU A 132 -0.37 -11.31 -7.42
C LEU A 132 0.47 -12.59 -7.39
N LEU A 133 1.35 -12.75 -6.40
CA LEU A 133 2.14 -13.96 -6.18
C LEU A 133 1.26 -15.20 -5.93
N ALA A 134 0.15 -15.03 -5.20
CA ALA A 134 -0.81 -16.11 -4.96
C ALA A 134 -1.44 -16.66 -6.26
N THR A 135 -1.49 -15.85 -7.33
CA THR A 135 -1.95 -16.31 -8.66
C THR A 135 -0.94 -17.17 -9.42
N PHE A 136 0.34 -17.16 -9.00
CA PHE A 136 1.40 -17.98 -9.59
C PHE A 136 1.75 -19.21 -8.74
N ALA A 137 1.37 -19.21 -7.46
CA ALA A 137 1.57 -20.33 -6.57
C ALA A 137 0.77 -21.57 -7.05
N ARG A 138 1.47 -22.61 -7.52
CA ARG A 138 0.84 -23.88 -7.87
C ARG A 138 0.24 -24.54 -6.63
N ARG A 139 -0.95 -25.12 -6.78
CA ARG A 139 -1.51 -26.04 -5.78
C ARG A 139 -0.68 -27.31 -5.85
N THR A 140 0.27 -27.51 -4.94
CA THR A 140 0.83 -28.83 -4.71
C THR A 140 -0.34 -29.73 -4.30
N ARG A 141 -0.79 -30.60 -5.21
CA ARG A 141 -1.63 -31.73 -4.81
C ARG A 141 -0.73 -32.59 -3.94
N ALA A 142 -1.00 -32.63 -2.63
CA ALA A 142 -0.61 -33.79 -1.85
C ALA A 142 -1.27 -34.99 -2.54
N ARG A 143 -0.43 -35.88 -3.08
CA ARG A 143 -0.87 -37.19 -3.55
C ARG A 143 -1.12 -38.06 -2.33
#